data_AF-A0A7G1NQ43-F1
#
_entry.id   AF-A0A7G1NQ43-F1
#
_cell.length_a   1.000
_cell.length_b   1.000
_cell.length_c   1.000
_cell.angle_alpha   90.00
_cell.angle_beta   90.00
_cell.angle_gamma   90.00
#
_symmetry.space_group_name_H-M   'P 1'
#
loop_
_entity.id
_entity.type
_entity.pdbx_description
1 polymer ?
#
loop_
_entity_poly.entity_id
_entity_poly.type
_entity_poly.pdbx_seq_one_letter_code
_entity_poly.pdbx_strand_id
1 'polypeptide(L)'
;MILPESRGGLWFRAIFATILYFVALFWLVMSIPFVGEEVGPTSDPDDVAGANLILLFSALFLLAATAVSRRWKFTWLLSLALLVVLVVTWTQIPSLVDNWDYKGPARF
;
A
#
# COMPACT_ATOMS: atom_id res chain seq x y z
N MET A 1 31.85 -15.42 5.25
CA MET A 1 31.34 -16.65 4.62
C MET A 1 30.22 -16.27 3.67
N ILE A 2 30.48 -16.31 2.36
CA ILE A 2 29.43 -16.18 1.33
C ILE A 2 28.99 -17.62 1.05
N LEU A 3 27.90 -18.05 1.69
CA LEU A 3 27.31 -19.36 1.40
C LEU A 3 26.89 -19.38 -0.08
N PRO A 4 27.35 -20.35 -0.89
CA PRO A 4 26.89 -20.48 -2.26
C PRO A 4 25.37 -20.68 -2.24
N GLU A 5 24.67 -19.74 -2.87
CA GLU A 5 23.21 -19.76 -2.97
C GLU A 5 22.81 -21.03 -3.70
N SER A 6 22.23 -22.00 -2.99
CA SER A 6 21.67 -23.18 -3.64
C SER A 6 20.58 -22.70 -4.60
N ARG A 7 20.50 -23.29 -5.80
CA ARG A 7 19.45 -22.94 -6.78
C ARG A 7 18.05 -22.96 -6.15
N GLY A 8 17.82 -23.86 -5.19
CA GLY A 8 16.57 -23.94 -4.40
C GLY A 8 16.30 -22.70 -3.54
N GLY A 9 17.32 -22.10 -2.92
CA GLY A 9 17.16 -20.86 -2.15
C GLY A 9 16.76 -19.66 -3.02
N LEU A 10 17.26 -19.60 -4.26
CA LEU A 10 16.91 -18.55 -5.22
C LEU A 10 15.44 -18.65 -5.65
N TRP A 11 14.98 -19.86 -5.98
CA TRP A 11 13.58 -20.12 -6.36
C TRP A 11 12.60 -19.83 -5.23
N PHE A 12 12.95 -20.20 -4.00
CA PHE A 12 12.11 -19.88 -2.83
C PHE A 12 11.96 -18.37 -2.64
N ARG A 13 13.04 -17.60 -2.75
CA ARG A 13 12.99 -16.13 -2.67
C ARG A 13 12.15 -15.53 -3.79
N ALA A 14 12.22 -16.10 -5.00
CA ALA A 14 11.45 -15.62 -6.14
C ALA A 14 9.94 -15.87 -5.94
N ILE A 15 9.57 -17.07 -5.50
CA ILE A 15 8.17 -17.42 -5.16
C ILE A 15 7.66 -16.51 -4.05
N PHE A 16 8.45 -16.35 -2.98
CA PHE A 16 8.07 -15.52 -1.85
C PHE A 16 7.91 -14.04 -2.24
N ALA A 17 8.84 -13.48 -3.00
CA ALA A 17 8.72 -12.12 -3.53
C ALA A 17 7.47 -11.96 -4.41
N THR A 18 7.18 -12.96 -5.24
CA THR A 18 5.99 -12.97 -6.11
C THR A 18 4.71 -12.92 -5.28
N ILE A 19 4.60 -13.75 -4.24
CA ILE A 19 3.47 -13.74 -3.30
C ILE A 19 3.32 -12.36 -2.64
N LEU A 20 4.42 -11.79 -2.14
CA LEU A 20 4.39 -10.45 -1.53
C LEU A 20 3.89 -9.38 -2.51
N TYR A 21 4.29 -9.46 -3.79
CA TYR A 21 3.78 -8.54 -4.81
C TYR A 21 2.29 -8.71 -5.07
N PHE A 22 1.81 -9.94 -5.21
CA PHE A 22 0.38 -10.18 -5.42
C PHE A 22 -0.45 -9.68 -4.25
N VAL A 23 0.01 -9.90 -3.01
CA VAL A 23 -0.67 -9.38 -1.82
C VAL A 23 -0.63 -7.85 -1.78
N ALA A 24 0.52 -7.23 -2.07
CA ALA A 24 0.62 -5.78 -2.11
C ALA A 24 -0.29 -5.16 -3.18
N LEU A 25 -0.33 -5.75 -4.38
CA LEU A 25 -1.20 -5.34 -5.47
C LEU A 25 -2.68 -5.52 -5.12
N PHE A 26 -3.04 -6.64 -4.48
CA PHE A 26 -4.40 -6.87 -4.00
C PHE A 26 -4.86 -5.74 -3.08
N TRP A 27 -4.06 -5.40 -2.06
CA TRP A 27 -4.37 -4.29 -1.17
C TRP A 27 -4.39 -2.95 -1.89
N LEU A 28 -3.46 -2.70 -2.83
CA LEU A 28 -3.44 -1.46 -3.60
C LEU A 28 -4.71 -1.31 -4.45
N VAL A 29 -5.15 -2.38 -5.12
CA VAL A 29 -6.38 -2.36 -5.94
C VAL A 29 -7.60 -2.11 -5.08
N MET A 30 -7.67 -2.71 -3.89
CA MET A 30 -8.76 -2.47 -2.93
C MET A 30 -8.81 -1.02 -2.44
N SER A 31 -7.71 -0.26 -2.51
CA SER A 31 -7.68 1.16 -2.13
C SER A 31 -8.21 2.13 -3.20
N ILE A 32 -8.27 1.70 -4.47
CA ILE A 32 -8.64 2.56 -5.61
C ILE A 32 -10.04 3.19 -5.47
N PRO A 33 -11.09 2.47 -4.99
CA PRO A 33 -12.42 3.07 -4.85
C PRO A 33 -12.48 4.31 -3.94
N PHE A 34 -11.54 4.43 -3.00
CA PHE A 34 -11.47 5.52 -2.02
C PHE A 34 -10.67 6.74 -2.53
N VAL A 35 -10.14 6.67 -3.75
CA VAL A 35 -9.36 7.75 -4.37
C VAL A 35 -10.30 8.84 -4.87
N GLY A 36 -10.12 10.07 -4.37
CA GLY A 36 -10.91 11.21 -4.81
C GLY A 36 -12.37 11.20 -4.32
N GLU A 37 -12.69 10.37 -3.34
CA GLU A 37 -14.00 10.39 -2.68
C GLU A 37 -14.10 11.68 -1.84
N GLU A 38 -15.06 12.55 -2.15
CA GLU A 38 -15.29 13.76 -1.37
C GLU A 38 -15.88 13.37 0.00
N VAL A 39 -15.19 13.73 1.08
CA VAL A 39 -15.69 13.54 2.45
C VAL A 39 -16.84 14.51 2.66
N GLY A 40 -18.06 14.03 2.46
CA GLY A 40 -19.29 14.75 2.77
C GLY A 40 -19.69 14.56 4.25
N PRO A 41 -20.70 15.31 4.72
CA PRO A 41 -21.23 15.16 6.09
C PRO A 41 -21.89 13.79 6.37
N THR A 42 -21.99 12.92 5.37
CA THR A 42 -22.47 11.52 5.47
C THR A 42 -21.36 10.49 5.30
N SER A 43 -20.12 10.90 5.06
CA SER A 43 -18.99 9.98 4.90
C SER A 43 -18.61 9.40 6.25
N ASP A 44 -18.62 8.07 6.37
CA ASP A 44 -18.30 7.40 7.62
C ASP A 44 -16.78 7.49 7.87
N PRO A 45 -16.33 8.04 9.02
CA PRO A 45 -14.91 8.15 9.34
C PRO A 45 -14.19 6.78 9.37
N ASP A 46 -14.94 5.70 9.57
CA ASP A 46 -14.44 4.32 9.55
C ASP A 46 -13.99 3.87 8.15
N ASP A 47 -14.60 4.38 7.07
CA ASP A 47 -14.23 4.04 5.68
C ASP A 47 -12.88 4.68 5.31
N VAL A 48 -12.64 5.92 5.74
CA VAL A 48 -11.38 6.64 5.54
C VAL A 48 -10.24 6.00 6.33
N ALA A 49 -10.52 5.53 7.56
CA ALA A 49 -9.56 4.79 8.36
C ALA A 49 -9.23 3.43 7.73
N GLY A 50 -10.24 2.73 7.21
CA GLY A 50 -10.09 1.46 6.47
C GLY A 50 -9.23 1.61 5.23
N ALA A 51 -9.46 2.64 4.42
CA ALA A 51 -8.69 2.92 3.21
C ALA A 51 -7.20 3.20 3.51
N ASN A 52 -6.92 3.98 4.56
CA ASN A 52 -5.55 4.23 5.03
C ASN A 52 -4.87 2.96 5.55
N LEU A 53 -5.59 2.10 6.26
CA LEU A 53 -5.09 0.82 6.75
C LEU A 53 -4.71 -0.12 5.58
N ILE A 54 -5.56 -0.17 4.55
CA ILE A 54 -5.33 -0.95 3.33
C ILE A 54 -4.04 -0.50 2.62
N LEU A 55 -3.85 0.81 2.46
CA LEU A 55 -2.62 1.37 1.89
C LEU A 55 -1.38 1.08 2.73
N LEU A 56 -1.49 1.16 4.06
CA LEU A 56 -0.41 0.81 4.97
C LEU A 56 0.03 -0.65 4.78
N PHE A 57 -0.91 -1.58 4.67
CA PHE A 57 -0.58 -2.98 4.38
C PHE A 57 0.11 -3.13 3.03
N SER A 58 -0.42 -2.50 1.97
CA SER A 58 0.22 -2.51 0.65
C SER A 58 1.67 -2.03 0.71
N ALA A 59 1.94 -0.94 1.47
CA ALA A 59 3.28 -0.38 1.64
C ALA A 59 4.23 -1.34 2.35
N LEU A 60 3.77 -1.99 3.43
CA LEU A 60 4.57 -2.97 4.17
C LEU A 60 4.96 -4.17 3.29
N PHE A 61 4.01 -4.70 2.52
CA PHE A 61 4.27 -5.82 1.61
C PHE A 61 5.21 -5.42 0.46
N LEU A 62 5.07 -4.21 -0.09
CA LEU A 62 5.99 -3.66 -1.09
C LEU A 62 7.41 -3.47 -0.55
N LEU A 63 7.55 -2.96 0.68
CA LEU A 63 8.86 -2.82 1.34
C LEU A 63 9.51 -4.19 1.60
N ALA A 64 8.73 -5.16 2.06
CA ALA A 64 9.20 -6.53 2.22
C ALA A 64 9.64 -7.15 0.88
N ALA A 65 8.84 -6.96 -0.18
CA ALA A 65 9.19 -7.40 -1.53
C ALA A 65 10.48 -6.73 -2.03
N THR A 66 10.64 -5.43 -1.78
CA THR A 66 11.86 -4.66 -2.13
C THR A 66 13.09 -5.24 -1.44
N ALA A 67 12.98 -5.54 -0.14
CA ALA A 67 14.08 -6.10 0.65
C ALA A 67 14.51 -7.49 0.16
N VAL A 68 13.54 -8.36 -0.14
CA VAL A 68 13.80 -9.70 -0.70
C VAL A 68 14.41 -9.61 -2.11
N SER A 69 13.95 -8.65 -2.90
CA SER A 69 14.31 -8.50 -4.31
C SER A 69 15.53 -7.62 -4.58
N ARG A 70 16.22 -7.12 -3.55
CA ARG A 70 17.31 -6.13 -3.66
C ARG A 70 18.47 -6.58 -4.56
N ARG A 71 18.66 -7.90 -4.74
CA ARG A 71 19.68 -8.46 -5.65
C ARG A 71 19.28 -8.41 -7.13
N TRP A 72 17.99 -8.24 -7.43
CA TRP A 72 17.45 -8.20 -8.79
C TRP A 72 17.10 -6.76 -9.17
N LYS A 73 17.97 -6.12 -9.96
CA LYS A 73 17.81 -4.71 -10.37
C LYS A 73 16.44 -4.41 -10.98
N PHE A 74 15.93 -5.32 -11.81
CA PHE A 74 14.62 -5.14 -12.45
C PHE A 74 13.47 -5.16 -11.45
N THR A 75 13.47 -6.15 -10.55
CA THR A 75 12.45 -6.28 -9.51
C THR A 75 12.51 -5.12 -8.52
N TRP A 76 13.70 -4.59 -8.24
CA TRP A 76 13.86 -3.40 -7.41
C TRP A 76 13.29 -2.13 -8.07
N LEU A 77 13.53 -1.93 -9.37
CA LEU A 77 12.91 -0.83 -10.13
C LEU A 77 11.37 -0.95 -10.15
N LEU A 78 10.84 -2.17 -10.29
CA LEU A 78 9.40 -2.41 -10.23
C LEU A 78 8.82 -2.08 -8.85
N SER A 79 9.50 -2.47 -7.76
CA SER A 79 9.10 -2.08 -6.40
C SER A 79 9.03 -0.56 -6.25
N LEU A 80 10.04 0.15 -6.77
CA LEU A 80 10.09 1.61 -6.73
C LEU A 80 8.93 2.25 -7.48
N ALA A 81 8.63 1.77 -8.69
CA ALA A 81 7.49 2.25 -9.46
C ALA A 81 6.17 2.04 -8.70
N LEU A 82 5.98 0.87 -8.10
CA LEU A 82 4.79 0.57 -7.30
C LEU A 82 4.72 1.39 -6.01
N LEU A 83 5.85 1.70 -5.37
CA LEU A 83 5.91 2.62 -4.23
C LEU A 83 5.50 4.03 -4.62
N VAL A 84 5.93 4.52 -5.80
CA VAL A 84 5.50 5.82 -6.32
C VAL A 84 4.00 5.85 -6.54
N VAL A 85 3.44 4.82 -7.19
CA VAL A 85 1.99 4.68 -7.38
C VAL A 85 1.27 4.69 -6.03
N LEU A 86 1.77 3.92 -5.05
CA LEU A 86 1.20 3.87 -3.71
C LEU A 86 1.19 5.24 -3.04
N VAL A 87 2.29 6.00 -3.12
CA VAL A 87 2.37 7.35 -2.55
C VAL A 87 1.38 8.29 -3.24
N VAL A 88 1.29 8.23 -4.57
CA VAL A 88 0.30 9.03 -5.32
C VAL A 88 -1.11 8.67 -4.87
N THR A 89 -1.48 7.39 -4.83
CA THR A 89 -2.77 6.92 -4.33
C THR A 89 -3.04 7.44 -2.92
N TRP A 90 -2.05 7.35 -2.02
CA TRP A 90 -2.19 7.82 -0.64
C TRP A 90 -2.48 9.31 -0.55
N THR A 91 -1.87 10.14 -1.40
CA THR A 91 -2.16 11.58 -1.42
C THR A 91 -3.56 11.92 -1.93
N GLN A 92 -4.23 10.98 -2.59
CA GLN A 92 -5.60 11.17 -3.09
C GLN A 92 -6.66 10.60 -2.14
N ILE A 93 -6.27 9.88 -1.08
CA ILE A 93 -7.21 9.42 -0.06
C ILE A 93 -7.40 10.56 0.95
N PRO A 94 -8.65 10.95 1.26
CA PRO A 94 -8.92 12.02 2.22
C PRO A 94 -8.27 11.76 3.57
N SER A 95 -7.77 12.82 4.22
CA SER A 95 -7.23 12.72 5.56
C SER A 95 -8.35 12.91 6.60
N LEU A 96 -8.41 12.02 7.61
CA LEU A 96 -9.31 12.18 8.77
C LEU A 96 -8.97 13.43 9.60
N VAL A 97 -7.74 13.93 9.49
CA VAL A 97 -7.24 15.05 10.28
C VAL A 97 -7.90 16.37 9.88
N ASP A 98 -8.21 16.55 8.59
CA ASP A 98 -8.81 17.80 8.11
C ASP A 98 -10.31 17.92 8.44
N ASN A 99 -10.99 16.81 8.75
CA ASN A 99 -12.44 16.77 8.99
C ASN A 99 -12.85 16.49 10.45
N TRP A 100 -11.89 16.27 11.36
CA TRP A 100 -12.19 16.01 12.78
C TRP A 100 -12.86 17.21 13.49
N ASP A 101 -12.68 18.42 12.97
CA ASP A 101 -13.26 19.66 13.51
C ASP A 101 -14.61 20.04 12.88
N TYR A 102 -15.20 19.17 12.05
CA TYR A 102 -16.50 19.44 11.45
C TYR A 102 -17.61 19.31 12.50
N LYS A 103 -17.89 20.42 13.20
CA LYS A 103 -19.13 20.61 13.97
C LYS A 103 -20.29 20.36 13.01
N GLY A 104 -20.97 19.22 13.16
CA GLY A 104 -22.23 18.93 12.47
C GLY A 104 -23.21 20.10 12.63
N PRO A 105 -24.22 20.22 11.74
CA PRO A 105 -25.09 21.38 11.71
C PRO A 105 -25.67 21.64 13.11
N ALA A 106 -25.43 22.84 13.63
CA ALA A 106 -26.07 23.31 14.85
C ALA A 106 -27.57 23.16 14.64
N ARG A 107 -28.17 22.20 15.36
CA ARG A 107 -29.62 22.01 15.38
C ARG A 107 -30.21 23.32 15.93
N PHE A 108 -30.82 24.11 15.05
CA PHE A 108 -31.69 25.23 15.42
C PHE A 108 -33.03 24.66 15.91
#